data_AF-A0A820HF97-F1
#
_entry.id   AF-A0A820HF97-F1
#
_cell.length_a   1.000
_cell.length_b   1.000
_cell.length_c   1.000
_cell.angle_alpha   90.00
_cell.angle_beta   90.00
_cell.angle_gamma   90.00
#
_symmetry.space_group_name_H-M   'P 1'
#
loop_
_entity.id
_entity.type
_entity.pdbx_description
1 polymer ?
#
loop_
_entity_poly.entity_id
_entity_poly.type
_entity_poly.pdbx_seq_one_letter_code
_entity_poly.pdbx_strand_id
1 'polypeptide(L)' 'KTFTRGSIEYRRPCGWKRFAIRVAGKYDDEIWLGSSNNSNEWPVSYHGTKHDAVNSIAQMGYDLTKHKRFVHGRG' A
#
# COMPACT_ATOMS: atom_id res chain seq x y z
N LYS A 1 -3.10 -12.53 13.85
CA LYS A 1 -2.24 -13.27 12.90
C LYS A 1 -1.15 -12.34 12.42
N THR A 2 0.11 -12.74 12.55
CA THR A 2 1.26 -11.98 12.07
C THR A 2 1.45 -12.23 10.58
N PHE A 3 1.82 -11.20 9.83
CA PHE A 3 2.07 -11.29 8.39
C PHE A 3 3.44 -10.69 8.07
N THR A 4 4.18 -11.35 7.21
CA THR A 4 5.50 -10.92 6.74
C THR A 4 5.52 -10.80 5.23
N ARG A 5 6.30 -9.84 4.71
CA ARG A 5 6.56 -9.66 3.28
C ARG A 5 7.91 -8.96 3.10
N GLY A 6 8.74 -9.47 2.20
CA GLY A 6 10.12 -8.98 2.06
C GLY A 6 10.90 -9.08 3.39
N SER A 7 10.63 -10.11 4.19
CA SER A 7 11.19 -10.28 5.55
C SER A 7 10.79 -9.21 6.58
N ILE A 8 9.80 -8.36 6.28
CA ILE A 8 9.30 -7.32 7.19
C ILE A 8 7.88 -7.67 7.67
N GLU A 9 7.66 -7.58 8.98
CA GLU A 9 6.33 -7.71 9.56
C GLU A 9 5.46 -6.49 9.19
N TYR A 10 4.21 -6.74 8.81
CA TYR A 10 3.26 -5.68 8.48
C TYR A 10 1.87 -5.98 9.00
N ARG A 11 1.14 -4.91 9.36
CA ARG A 11 -0.24 -5.01 9.84
C ARG A 11 -1.20 -5.03 8.67
N ARG A 12 -1.80 -6.21 8.39
CA ARG A 12 -2.87 -6.33 7.40
C ARG A 12 -4.20 -5.81 7.96
N PRO A 13 -4.93 -4.96 7.22
CA PRO A 13 -6.29 -4.58 7.54
C PRO A 13 -7.26 -5.71 7.15
N CYS A 14 -7.21 -6.82 7.89
CA CYS A 14 -8.12 -7.95 7.70
C CYS A 14 -9.57 -7.48 7.90
N GLY A 15 -10.45 -7.82 6.94
CA GLY A 15 -11.87 -7.41 6.95
C GLY A 15 -12.18 -6.08 6.25
N TRP A 16 -11.18 -5.28 5.84
CA TRP A 16 -11.45 -4.02 5.14
C TRP A 16 -11.84 -4.26 3.67
N LYS A 17 -12.71 -3.39 3.13
CA LYS A 17 -13.01 -3.35 1.68
C LYS A 17 -11.74 -2.92 0.94
N ARG A 18 -11.29 -3.74 0.00
CA ARG A 18 -10.08 -3.49 -0.80
C ARG A 18 -10.44 -3.44 -2.27
N PHE A 19 -9.79 -2.52 -2.99
CA PHE A 19 -9.82 -2.45 -4.44
C PHE A 19 -8.41 -2.75 -4.95
N ALA A 20 -8.31 -3.59 -5.98
CA ALA A 20 -7.03 -3.97 -6.59
C ALA A 20 -6.92 -3.36 -7.99
N ILE A 21 -5.70 -2.99 -8.38
CA ILE A 21 -5.37 -2.51 -9.73
C ILE A 21 -4.69 -3.67 -10.47
N ARG A 22 -5.12 -3.95 -11.70
CA ARG A 22 -4.47 -4.99 -12.54
C ARG A 22 -3.17 -4.44 -13.11
N VAL A 23 -2.05 -5.06 -12.74
CA VAL A 23 -0.69 -4.64 -13.16
C VAL A 23 0.14 -5.76 -13.81
N ALA A 24 -0.43 -6.95 -13.99
CA ALA A 24 0.26 -8.07 -14.63
C ALA A 24 0.73 -7.71 -16.05
N GLY A 25 1.99 -8.02 -16.37
CA GLY A 25 2.61 -7.71 -17.67
C GLY A 25 2.83 -6.22 -17.96
N LYS A 26 2.70 -5.33 -16.98
CA LYS A 26 2.95 -3.89 -17.15
C LYS A 26 4.40 -3.49 -16.88
N TYR A 27 5.09 -4.26 -16.04
CA TYR A 27 6.45 -4.00 -15.58
C TYR A 27 7.34 -5.20 -15.92
N ASP A 28 8.65 -5.07 -15.70
CA ASP A 28 9.65 -6.08 -16.09
C ASP A 28 9.41 -7.45 -15.43
N ASP A 29 8.96 -7.46 -14.18
CA ASP A 29 8.58 -8.67 -13.44
C ASP A 29 7.46 -8.41 -12.42
N GLU A 30 6.89 -9.49 -11.87
CA GLU A 30 5.90 -9.46 -10.79
C GLU A 30 6.45 -9.85 -9.42
N ILE A 31 7.76 -10.08 -9.28
CA ILE A 31 8.39 -10.57 -8.03
C ILE A 31 8.18 -9.56 -6.91
N TRP A 32 8.33 -8.27 -7.21
CA TRP A 32 8.09 -7.19 -6.25
C TRP A 32 6.66 -7.21 -5.67
N LEU A 33 5.68 -7.71 -6.43
CA LEU A 33 4.27 -7.79 -6.04
C LEU A 33 3.92 -9.07 -5.25
N GLY A 34 4.82 -10.05 -5.22
CA GLY A 34 4.64 -11.35 -4.56
C GLY A 34 4.25 -11.28 -3.08
N SER A 35 3.72 -12.38 -2.54
CA SER A 35 3.32 -12.49 -1.13
C SER A 35 3.76 -13.82 -0.49
N SER A 36 4.85 -14.37 -1.00
CA SER A 36 5.50 -15.60 -0.55
C SER A 36 6.62 -15.35 0.47
N ASN A 37 6.83 -14.10 0.86
CA ASN A 37 7.90 -13.65 1.76
C ASN A 37 9.30 -13.89 1.18
N ASN A 38 9.45 -13.77 -0.14
CA ASN A 38 10.73 -13.76 -0.84
C ASN A 38 11.47 -12.42 -0.59
N SER A 39 12.80 -12.42 -0.55
CA SER A 39 13.64 -11.22 -0.34
C SER A 39 13.50 -10.16 -1.44
N ASN A 40 13.08 -10.55 -2.64
CA ASN A 40 12.87 -9.64 -3.76
C ASN A 40 11.45 -9.02 -3.75
N GLU A 41 10.58 -9.45 -2.84
CA GLU A 41 9.27 -8.82 -2.64
C GLU A 41 9.43 -7.48 -1.95
N TRP A 42 8.68 -6.48 -2.39
CA TRP A 42 8.69 -5.18 -1.72
C TRP A 42 7.89 -5.22 -0.42
N PRO A 43 8.33 -4.52 0.63
CA PRO A 43 7.53 -4.33 1.83
C PRO A 43 6.26 -3.54 1.52
N VAL A 44 5.19 -3.82 2.25
CA VAL A 44 3.87 -3.20 2.03
C VAL A 44 3.37 -2.55 3.31
N SER A 45 2.88 -1.31 3.17
CA SER A 45 2.09 -0.63 4.19
C SER A 45 0.68 -0.36 3.65
N TYR A 46 -0.28 -0.19 4.57
CA TYR A 46 -1.65 0.16 4.22
C TYR A 46 -2.00 1.55 4.73
N HIS A 47 -2.59 2.36 3.86
CA HIS A 47 -3.11 3.68 4.21
C HIS A 47 -4.63 3.69 4.07
N GLY A 48 -5.34 3.93 5.17
CA GLY A 48 -6.79 4.14 5.15
C GLY A 48 -7.13 5.53 4.64
N THR A 49 -8.07 5.63 3.72
CA THR A 49 -8.54 6.92 3.18
C THR A 49 -10.07 6.93 3.06
N LYS A 50 -10.65 8.13 2.90
CA LYS A 50 -12.08 8.28 2.62
C LYS A 50 -12.39 7.78 1.21
N HIS A 51 -13.59 7.24 1.00
CA HIS A 51 -14.02 6.73 -0.30
C HIS A 51 -13.82 7.73 -1.45
N ASP A 52 -14.19 9.00 -1.24
CA ASP A 52 -14.12 10.03 -2.27
C ASP A 52 -12.68 10.44 -2.63
N ALA A 53 -11.71 10.11 -1.78
CA ALA A 53 -10.31 10.36 -2.05
C ALA A 53 -9.64 9.28 -2.90
N VAL A 54 -10.26 8.08 -3.03
CA VAL A 54 -9.65 6.92 -3.72
C VAL A 54 -9.25 7.25 -5.16
N ASN A 55 -10.14 7.89 -5.92
CA ASN A 55 -9.86 8.24 -7.32
C ASN A 55 -8.68 9.22 -7.45
N SER A 56 -8.67 10.28 -6.64
CA SER A 56 -7.58 11.27 -6.66
C SER A 56 -6.21 10.64 -6.32
N ILE A 57 -6.17 9.76 -5.32
CA ILE A 57 -4.93 9.11 -4.88
C ILE A 57 -4.45 8.10 -5.94
N ALA A 58 -5.36 7.36 -6.55
CA ALA A 58 -5.00 6.39 -7.59
C ALA A 58 -4.46 7.06 -8.86
N GLN A 59 -4.93 8.26 -9.20
CA GLN A 59 -4.53 8.98 -10.41
C GLN A 59 -3.29 9.86 -10.21
N MET A 60 -3.20 10.57 -9.07
CA MET A 60 -2.17 11.59 -8.83
C MET A 60 -1.15 11.20 -7.75
N GLY A 61 -1.34 10.06 -7.10
CA GLY A 61 -0.57 9.68 -5.93
C GLY A 61 -1.07 10.37 -4.66
N TYR A 62 -0.42 10.05 -3.54
CA TYR A 62 -0.75 10.64 -2.24
C TYR A 62 -0.10 12.02 -2.08
N ASP A 63 -0.92 13.07 -2.02
CA ASP A 63 -0.45 14.45 -1.94
C ASP A 63 -0.18 14.88 -0.49
N LEU A 64 1.10 14.98 -0.15
CA LEU A 64 1.56 15.40 1.18
C LEU A 64 1.23 16.87 1.49
N THR A 65 1.02 17.73 0.48
CA THR A 65 0.70 19.15 0.70
C THR A 65 -0.72 19.34 1.21
N LYS A 66 -1.63 18.41 0.89
CA LYS A 66 -3.02 18.39 1.37
C LYS A 66 -3.18 17.81 2.77
N HIS A 67 -2.09 17.35 3.38
CA HIS A 67 -2.11 16.73 4.70
C HIS A 67 -2.31 17.79 5.79
N LYS A 68 -3.39 17.66 6.57
CA LYS A 68 -3.58 18.45 7.80
C LYS A 68 -2.73 17.85 8.92
N ARG A 69 -1.43 18.13 8.92
CA ARG A 69 -0.52 17.73 10.01
C ARG A 69 -0.78 18.56 11.26
N PHE A 70 -1.33 17.99 12.33
CA PHE A 70 -1.13 18.58 13.67
C PHE A 70 -1.03 17.58 14.84
N VAL A 71 -1.29 16.28 14.69
CA VAL A 71 -1.38 15.36 15.87
C VAL A 71 -0.29 14.28 15.93
N HIS A 72 0.37 13.91 14.82
CA HIS A 72 1.24 12.73 14.76
C HIS A 72 2.59 12.90 14.02
N GLY A 73 3.08 14.14 13.81
CA GLY A 73 4.27 14.41 12.98
C GLY A 73 3.89 14.88 11.56
N ARG A 74 4.77 15.13 10.59
CA ARG A 74 6.08 14.55 10.32
C ARG A 74 6.04 13.39 9.29
N GLY A 75 4.90 13.04 8.67
CA GLY A 75 4.77 12.00 7.62
C GLY A 75 4.82 12.50 6.17
#